data_AF-A0A5K0WBX3-F1
#
_entry.id   AF-A0A5K0WBX3-F1
#
_cell.length_a   1.000
_cell.length_b   1.000
_cell.length_c   1.000
_cell.angle_alpha   90.00
_cell.angle_beta   90.00
_cell.angle_gamma   90.00
#
_symmetry.space_group_name_H-M   'P 1'
#
loop_
_entity.id
_entity.type
_entity.pdbx_description
1 polymer ?
#
loop_
_entity_poly.entity_id
_entity_poly.type
_entity_poly.pdbx_seq_one_letter_code
_entity_poly.pdbx_strand_id
1 'polypeptide(L)'
;EQSKARIGFALKRAWKRRLKRMSMQQQCCLEWQGIIAEAARIGGIEQQELEWDSYDKQQLEIRQAELQEKAEQEKAKEIARQKRAKDKAEKKVLLAQERKLKKAEKAKARAEQKRAQKEKERRGSLFSRELVVMAKLPK
;
A
#
# COMPACT_ATOMS: atom_id res chain seq x y z
N GLU A 1 -37.60 -71.65 7.60
CA GLU A 1 -36.28 -70.95 7.53
C GLU A 1 -35.47 -71.16 6.24
N GLN A 2 -35.09 -72.39 5.84
CA GLN A 2 -34.16 -72.61 4.71
C GLN A 2 -34.66 -72.06 3.34
N SER A 3 -35.96 -72.12 3.04
CA SER A 3 -36.52 -71.61 1.78
C SER A 3 -36.45 -70.08 1.68
N LYS A 4 -36.77 -69.36 2.78
CA LYS A 4 -36.66 -67.89 2.85
C LYS A 4 -35.21 -67.42 2.65
N ALA A 5 -34.25 -68.14 3.25
CA ALA A 5 -32.82 -67.85 3.07
C ALA A 5 -32.36 -68.02 1.62
N ARG A 6 -32.81 -69.08 0.93
CA ARG A 6 -32.49 -69.33 -0.50
C ARG A 6 -33.08 -68.25 -1.42
N ILE A 7 -34.34 -67.86 -1.19
CA ILE A 7 -34.99 -66.77 -1.94
C ILE A 7 -34.26 -65.45 -1.71
N GLY A 8 -33.93 -65.12 -0.45
CA GLY A 8 -33.17 -63.93 -0.11
C GLY A 8 -31.78 -63.89 -0.75
N PHE A 9 -31.07 -65.02 -0.79
CA PHE A 9 -29.78 -65.12 -1.47
C PHE A 9 -29.90 -64.91 -2.99
N ALA A 10 -30.89 -65.54 -3.63
CA ALA A 10 -31.14 -65.40 -5.06
C ALA A 10 -31.48 -63.94 -5.43
N LEU A 11 -32.31 -63.27 -4.63
CA LEU A 11 -32.62 -61.85 -4.79
C LEU A 11 -31.37 -60.99 -4.65
N LYS A 12 -30.59 -61.15 -3.57
CA LYS A 12 -29.32 -60.41 -3.39
C LYS A 12 -28.37 -60.61 -4.58
N ARG A 13 -28.26 -61.83 -5.11
CA ARG A 13 -27.44 -62.14 -6.29
C ARG A 13 -27.99 -61.48 -7.57
N ALA A 14 -29.31 -61.42 -7.74
CA ALA A 14 -29.93 -60.72 -8.87
C ALA A 14 -29.71 -59.20 -8.80
N TRP A 15 -29.89 -58.61 -7.62
CA TRP A 15 -29.64 -57.19 -7.35
C TRP A 15 -28.18 -56.81 -7.58
N LYS A 16 -27.22 -57.58 -7.07
CA LYS A 16 -25.78 -57.35 -7.33
C LYS A 16 -25.46 -57.36 -8.83
N ARG A 17 -26.04 -58.31 -9.58
CA ARG A 17 -25.86 -58.37 -11.05
C ARG A 17 -26.46 -57.15 -11.76
N ARG A 18 -27.63 -56.68 -11.32
CA ARG A 18 -28.27 -55.47 -11.87
C ARG A 18 -27.43 -54.23 -11.61
N LEU A 19 -26.99 -54.03 -10.37
CA LEU A 19 -26.14 -52.90 -9.99
C LEU A 19 -24.84 -52.88 -10.79
N LYS A 20 -24.18 -54.03 -10.94
CA LYS A 20 -22.96 -54.14 -11.76
C LYS A 20 -23.20 -53.73 -13.21
N ARG A 21 -24.29 -54.18 -13.83
CA ARG A 21 -24.63 -53.77 -15.21
C ARG A 21 -24.91 -52.28 -15.32
N MET A 22 -25.68 -51.72 -14.38
CA MET A 22 -25.98 -50.29 -14.40
C MET A 22 -24.71 -49.45 -14.23
N SER A 23 -23.82 -49.84 -13.32
CA SER A 23 -22.54 -49.16 -13.12
C SER A 23 -21.65 -49.23 -14.36
N MET A 24 -21.57 -50.40 -15.02
CA MET A 24 -20.84 -50.54 -16.28
C MET A 24 -21.42 -49.68 -17.42
N GLN A 25 -22.75 -49.60 -17.52
CA GLN A 25 -23.41 -48.75 -18.50
C GLN A 25 -23.15 -47.26 -18.23
N GLN A 26 -23.24 -46.83 -16.98
CA GLN A 26 -22.93 -45.46 -16.59
C GLN A 26 -21.48 -45.11 -16.91
N GLN A 27 -20.54 -45.98 -16.56
CA GLN A 27 -19.13 -45.77 -16.86
C GLN A 27 -18.89 -45.67 -18.37
N CYS A 28 -19.47 -46.57 -19.17
CA CYS A 28 -19.40 -46.50 -20.62
C CYS A 28 -19.96 -45.18 -21.15
N CYS A 29 -21.13 -44.73 -20.69
CA CYS A 29 -21.71 -43.46 -21.11
C CYS A 29 -20.80 -42.26 -20.74
N LEU A 30 -20.19 -42.27 -19.56
CA LEU A 30 -19.27 -41.20 -19.13
C LEU A 30 -18.01 -41.16 -20.00
N GLU A 31 -17.42 -42.32 -20.28
CA GLU A 31 -16.26 -42.44 -21.17
C GLU A 31 -16.62 -41.95 -22.58
N TRP A 32 -17.79 -42.35 -23.09
CA TRP A 32 -18.26 -41.94 -24.41
C TRP A 32 -18.54 -40.43 -24.51
N GLN A 33 -19.11 -39.85 -23.45
CA GLN A 33 -19.30 -38.40 -23.35
C GLN A 33 -17.96 -37.65 -23.37
N GLY A 34 -16.96 -38.16 -22.66
CA GLY A 34 -15.60 -37.59 -22.65
C GLY A 34 -14.98 -37.59 -24.05
N ILE A 35 -15.01 -38.73 -24.74
CA ILE A 35 -14.47 -38.86 -26.10
C ILE A 35 -15.18 -37.92 -27.08
N ILE A 36 -16.51 -37.82 -27.01
CA ILE A 36 -17.28 -36.90 -27.87
C ILE A 36 -16.94 -35.45 -27.55
N ALA A 37 -16.82 -35.09 -26.27
CA ALA A 37 -16.45 -33.74 -25.86
C ALA A 37 -15.04 -33.38 -26.36
N GLU A 38 -14.07 -34.29 -26.24
CA GLU A 38 -12.73 -34.09 -26.78
C GLU A 38 -12.71 -33.97 -28.31
N ALA A 39 -13.44 -34.83 -29.02
CA ALA A 39 -13.56 -34.75 -30.47
C ALA A 39 -14.22 -33.44 -30.92
N ALA A 40 -15.25 -32.97 -30.19
CA ALA A 40 -15.91 -31.69 -30.44
C ALA A 40 -15.00 -30.49 -30.12
N ARG A 41 -14.13 -30.62 -29.12
CA ARG A 41 -13.13 -29.60 -28.77
C ARG A 41 -12.07 -29.47 -29.86
N ILE A 42 -11.51 -30.59 -30.34
CA ILE A 42 -10.48 -30.60 -31.40
C ILE A 42 -11.06 -30.13 -32.73
N GLY A 43 -12.30 -30.52 -33.05
CA GLY A 43 -12.91 -30.26 -34.35
C GLY A 43 -12.47 -31.26 -35.43
N GLY A 44 -13.13 -31.22 -36.59
CA GLY A 44 -12.73 -31.99 -37.78
C GLY A 44 -11.52 -31.38 -38.50
N ILE A 45 -11.06 -32.04 -39.58
CA ILE A 45 -9.85 -31.67 -40.37
C ILE A 45 -9.85 -30.20 -40.85
N GLU A 46 -11.04 -29.63 -41.10
CA GLU A 46 -11.21 -28.25 -41.58
C GLU A 46 -11.87 -27.32 -40.54
N GLN A 47 -12.06 -27.79 -39.30
CA GLN A 47 -12.64 -27.00 -38.23
C GLN A 47 -11.55 -26.54 -37.27
N GLN A 48 -11.71 -25.33 -36.76
CA GLN A 48 -10.81 -24.78 -35.75
C GLN A 48 -11.06 -25.45 -34.41
N GLU A 49 -9.99 -25.72 -33.65
CA GLU A 49 -10.08 -26.19 -32.27
C GLU A 49 -10.79 -25.15 -31.40
N LEU A 50 -11.83 -25.57 -30.67
CA LEU A 50 -12.58 -24.70 -29.78
C LEU A 50 -11.91 -24.65 -28.40
N GLU A 51 -11.43 -23.47 -28.02
CA GLU A 51 -11.00 -23.17 -26.66
C GLU A 51 -12.21 -22.94 -25.73
N TRP A 52 -12.74 -24.01 -25.16
CA TRP A 52 -13.88 -23.94 -24.22
C TRP A 52 -13.55 -23.19 -22.92
N ASP A 53 -12.28 -23.13 -22.55
CA ASP A 53 -11.78 -22.42 -21.37
C ASP A 53 -11.37 -20.97 -21.66
N SER A 54 -11.59 -20.48 -22.89
CA SER A 54 -11.20 -19.11 -23.29
C SER A 54 -11.86 -18.04 -22.44
N TYR A 55 -13.15 -18.21 -22.11
CA TYR A 55 -13.86 -17.30 -21.21
C TYR A 55 -13.25 -17.28 -19.81
N ASP A 56 -12.93 -18.45 -19.25
CA ASP A 56 -12.35 -18.56 -17.91
C ASP A 56 -10.94 -17.97 -17.85
N LYS A 57 -10.12 -18.19 -18.89
CA LYS A 57 -8.81 -17.56 -19.07
C LYS A 57 -8.94 -16.03 -19.08
N GLN A 58 -9.84 -15.49 -19.90
CA GLN A 58 -10.09 -14.05 -19.96
C GLN A 58 -10.54 -13.48 -18.60
N GLN A 59 -11.43 -14.18 -17.89
CA GLN A 59 -11.87 -13.77 -16.55
C GLN A 59 -10.73 -13.80 -15.52
N LEU A 60 -9.79 -14.74 -15.65
CA LEU A 60 -8.58 -14.76 -14.81
C LEU A 60 -7.65 -13.59 -15.13
N GLU A 61 -7.41 -13.31 -16.41
CA GLU A 61 -6.58 -12.18 -16.85
C GLU A 61 -7.14 -10.85 -16.38
N ILE A 62 -8.46 -10.62 -16.53
CA ILE A 62 -9.13 -9.40 -16.05
C ILE A 62 -8.93 -9.24 -14.54
N ARG A 63 -9.17 -10.30 -13.76
CA ARG A 63 -8.98 -10.26 -12.30
C ARG A 63 -7.53 -9.98 -11.91
N GLN A 64 -6.56 -10.52 -12.63
CA GLN A 64 -5.15 -10.26 -12.40
C GLN A 64 -4.79 -8.80 -12.71
N ALA A 65 -5.28 -8.27 -13.84
CA ALA A 65 -5.07 -6.88 -14.23
C ALA A 65 -5.65 -5.90 -13.19
N GLU A 66 -6.87 -6.14 -12.72
CA GLU A 66 -7.49 -5.33 -11.66
C GLU A 66 -6.67 -5.35 -10.34
N LEU A 67 -6.10 -6.50 -9.99
CA LEU A 67 -5.29 -6.62 -8.79
C LEU A 67 -3.96 -5.85 -8.93
N GLN A 68 -3.33 -5.94 -10.10
CA GLN A 68 -2.11 -5.19 -10.42
C GLN A 68 -2.38 -3.69 -10.39
N GLU A 69 -3.46 -3.22 -11.02
CA GLU A 69 -3.83 -1.80 -11.04
C GLU A 69 -4.04 -1.27 -9.62
N LYS A 70 -4.78 -2.01 -8.77
CA LYS A 70 -4.98 -1.62 -7.36
C LYS A 70 -3.65 -1.54 -6.61
N ALA A 71 -2.74 -2.49 -6.82
CA ALA A 71 -1.43 -2.49 -6.17
C ALA A 71 -0.58 -1.29 -6.64
N GLU A 72 -0.61 -0.94 -7.92
CA GLU A 72 0.07 0.23 -8.47
C GLU A 72 -0.51 1.54 -7.95
N GLN A 73 -1.84 1.64 -7.88
CA GLN A 73 -2.52 2.80 -7.30
C GLN A 73 -2.13 3.01 -5.83
N GLU A 74 -2.06 1.95 -5.02
CA GLU A 74 -1.61 2.06 -3.63
C GLU A 74 -0.14 2.48 -3.52
N LYS A 75 0.76 1.90 -4.34
CA LYS A 75 2.16 2.33 -4.42
C LYS A 75 2.28 3.81 -4.79
N ALA A 76 1.51 4.27 -5.78
CA ALA A 76 1.48 5.67 -6.21
C ALA A 76 1.00 6.60 -5.10
N LYS A 77 -0.06 6.22 -4.36
CA LYS A 77 -0.54 6.97 -3.19
C LYS A 77 0.50 7.02 -2.09
N GLU A 78 1.23 5.93 -1.84
CA GLU A 78 2.29 5.89 -0.84
C GLU A 78 3.44 6.85 -1.20
N ILE A 79 3.92 6.78 -2.44
CA ILE A 79 4.97 7.69 -2.94
C ILE A 79 4.51 9.14 -2.83
N ALA A 80 3.26 9.44 -3.19
CA ALA A 80 2.71 10.80 -3.07
C ALA A 80 2.65 11.27 -1.60
N ARG A 81 2.28 10.38 -0.66
CA ARG A 81 2.29 10.67 0.78
C ARG A 81 3.71 10.95 1.28
N GLN A 82 4.69 10.13 0.88
CA GLN A 82 6.09 10.30 1.26
C GLN A 82 6.66 11.63 0.73
N LYS A 83 6.40 11.97 -0.54
CA LYS A 83 6.81 13.27 -1.13
C LYS A 83 6.22 14.44 -0.35
N ARG A 84 4.90 14.42 -0.10
CA ARG A 84 4.24 15.47 0.70
C ARG A 84 4.80 15.59 2.12
N ALA A 85 5.20 14.48 2.74
CA ALA A 85 5.82 14.49 4.06
C ALA A 85 7.22 15.13 4.02
N LYS A 86 8.03 14.80 3.01
CA LYS A 86 9.35 15.41 2.79
C LYS A 86 9.25 16.92 2.57
N ASP A 87 8.38 17.35 1.65
CA ASP A 87 8.17 18.79 1.37
C ASP A 87 7.74 19.56 2.63
N LYS A 88 6.87 18.96 3.46
CA LYS A 88 6.45 19.55 4.73
C LYS A 88 7.59 19.62 5.74
N ALA A 89 8.43 18.59 5.80
CA ALA A 89 9.60 18.56 6.68
C ALA A 89 10.61 19.64 6.27
N GLU A 90 10.92 19.75 4.98
CA GLU A 90 11.83 20.77 4.43
C GLU A 90 11.32 22.18 4.71
N LYS A 91 10.03 22.46 4.46
CA LYS A 91 9.41 23.75 4.78
C LYS A 91 9.53 24.09 6.27
N LYS A 92 9.31 23.11 7.16
CA LYS A 92 9.48 23.31 8.62
C LYS A 92 10.92 23.61 8.99
N VAL A 93 11.90 22.95 8.36
CA VAL A 93 13.33 23.20 8.59
C VAL A 93 13.71 24.63 8.15
N LEU A 94 13.28 25.05 6.96
CA LEU A 94 13.51 26.41 6.46
C LEU A 94 12.89 27.46 7.40
N LEU A 95 11.62 27.30 7.77
CA LEU A 95 10.93 28.16 8.74
C LEU A 95 11.65 28.22 10.09
N ALA A 96 12.20 27.10 10.57
CA ALA A 96 12.95 27.06 11.80
C ALA A 96 14.29 27.81 11.68
N GLN A 97 14.99 27.69 10.54
CA GLN A 97 16.22 28.44 10.27
C GLN A 97 15.95 29.95 10.22
N GLU A 98 14.96 30.39 9.46
CA GLU A 98 14.57 31.82 9.40
C GLU A 98 14.21 32.38 10.78
N ARG A 99 13.48 31.61 11.59
CA ARG A 99 13.15 32.00 12.97
C ARG A 99 14.40 32.12 13.84
N LYS A 100 15.40 31.25 13.67
CA LYS A 100 16.69 31.34 14.38
C LYS A 100 17.45 32.60 13.96
N LEU A 101 17.54 32.89 12.66
CA LEU A 101 18.20 34.09 12.14
C LEU A 101 17.54 35.37 12.67
N LYS A 102 16.21 35.49 12.56
CA LYS A 102 15.45 36.64 13.08
C LYS A 102 15.64 36.84 14.59
N LYS A 103 15.71 35.75 15.37
CA LYS A 103 15.99 35.82 16.81
C LYS A 103 17.42 36.29 17.08
N ALA A 104 18.40 35.81 16.32
CA ALA A 104 19.79 36.22 16.45
C ALA A 104 19.99 37.71 16.12
N GLU A 105 19.35 38.21 15.05
CA GLU A 105 19.38 39.64 14.71
C GLU A 105 18.75 40.50 15.81
N LYS A 106 17.57 40.13 16.32
CA LYS A 106 16.93 40.83 17.43
C LYS A 106 17.80 40.83 18.69
N ALA A 107 18.51 39.73 18.97
CA ALA A 107 19.43 39.64 20.10
C ALA A 107 20.65 40.56 19.92
N LYS A 108 21.23 40.63 18.72
CA LYS A 108 22.32 41.55 18.38
C LYS A 108 21.89 43.01 18.54
N ALA A 109 20.74 43.39 17.97
CA ALA A 109 20.21 44.75 18.11
C ALA A 109 19.98 45.15 19.58
N ARG A 110 19.42 44.24 20.40
CA ARG A 110 19.27 44.46 21.85
C ARG A 110 20.62 44.61 22.56
N ALA A 111 21.63 43.83 22.17
CA ALA A 111 22.97 43.92 22.75
C ALA A 111 23.65 45.25 22.40
N GLU A 112 23.51 45.72 21.15
CA GLU A 112 24.00 47.02 20.69
C GLU A 112 23.32 48.18 21.43
N GLN A 113 21.99 48.14 21.59
CA GLN A 113 21.26 49.11 22.39
C GLN A 113 21.77 49.18 23.83
N LYS A 114 21.98 48.03 24.48
CA LYS A 114 22.56 47.98 25.84
C LYS A 114 23.98 48.53 25.90
N ARG A 115 24.81 48.27 24.89
CA ARG A 115 26.18 48.81 24.80
C ARG A 115 26.16 50.34 24.65
N ALA A 116 25.33 50.86 23.75
CA ALA A 116 25.17 52.30 23.55
C ALA A 116 24.63 53.00 24.82
N GLN A 117 23.73 52.36 25.55
CA GLN A 117 23.22 52.88 26.82
C GLN A 117 24.31 52.95 27.89
N LYS A 118 25.08 51.87 28.08
CA LYS A 118 26.26 51.87 28.97
C LYS A 118 27.29 52.92 28.56
N GLU A 119 27.50 53.13 27.27
CA GLU A 119 28.43 54.15 26.79
C GLU A 119 27.94 55.56 27.12
N LYS A 120 26.64 55.85 26.94
CA LYS A 120 26.03 57.11 27.36
C LYS A 120 26.15 57.32 28.87
N GLU A 121 25.89 56.30 29.68
CA GLU A 121 26.08 56.34 31.13
C GLU A 121 27.55 56.61 31.51
N ARG A 122 28.51 55.97 30.84
CA ARG A 122 29.94 56.21 31.06
C ARG A 122 30.36 57.62 30.64
N ARG A 123 29.91 58.11 29.48
CA ARG A 123 30.17 59.49 29.04
C ARG A 123 29.54 60.51 29.98
N GLY A 124 28.31 60.29 30.42
CA GLY A 124 27.64 61.12 31.43
C GLY A 124 28.40 61.12 32.76
N SER A 125 28.87 59.96 33.22
CA SER A 125 29.71 59.84 34.42
C SER A 125 31.05 60.57 34.27
N LEU A 126 31.70 60.49 33.11
CA LEU A 126 32.94 61.21 32.80
C LEU A 126 32.72 62.72 32.76
N PHE A 127 31.65 63.17 32.12
CA PHE A 127 31.27 64.59 32.06
C PHE A 127 30.97 65.16 33.45
N SER A 128 30.25 64.40 34.30
CA SER A 128 30.05 64.77 35.70
C SER A 128 31.37 64.85 36.49
N ARG A 129 32.32 63.94 36.23
CA ARG A 129 33.67 64.01 36.83
C ARG A 129 34.46 65.23 36.35
N GLU A 130 34.41 65.57 35.07
CA GLU A 130 35.07 66.76 34.51
C GLU A 130 34.50 68.05 35.10
N LEU A 131 33.17 68.16 35.24
CA LEU A 131 32.52 69.30 35.90
C LEU A 131 32.98 69.46 37.36
N VAL A 132 33.14 68.35 38.10
CA VAL A 132 33.64 68.35 39.48
C VAL A 132 35.10 68.78 39.56
N VAL A 133 35.93 68.43 38.57
CA VAL A 133 37.34 68.85 38.49
C VAL A 133 37.44 70.34 38.13
N MET A 134 36.64 70.82 37.17
CA MET A 134 36.57 72.23 36.77
C MET A 134 36.14 73.14 37.93
N ALA A 135 35.24 72.69 38.80
CA ALA A 135 34.81 73.43 39.98
C ALA A 135 35.84 73.49 41.13
N LYS A 136 36.92 72.68 41.06
CA LYS A 136 37.96 72.58 42.10
C LYS A 136 39.28 73.27 41.74
N LEU A 137 39.35 73.97 40.62
CA LEU A 137 40.52 74.78 40.26
C LEU A 137 40.44 76.15 40.93
N PRO A 138 41.45 76.56 41.74
CA PRO A 138 41.49 77.90 42.31
C PRO A 138 41.78 78.93 41.22
N LYS A 139 41.12 80.09 41.33
CA LYS A 139 41.19 81.24 40.43
C LYS A 139 42.55 81.92 40.44
#